data_AF-A0AAD9M7R5-F1
#
_entry.id   AF-A0AAD9M7R5-F1
#
_cell.length_a   1.000
_cell.length_b   1.000
_cell.length_c   1.000
_cell.angle_alpha   90.00
_cell.angle_beta   90.00
_cell.angle_gamma   90.00
#
_symmetry.space_group_name_H-M   'P 1'
#
loop_
_entity.id
_entity.type
_entity.pdbx_description
1 polymer ?
#
loop_
_entity_poly.entity_id
_entity_poly.type
_entity_poly.pdbx_seq_one_letter_code
_entity_poly.pdbx_strand_id
1 'polypeptide(L)'
;MLNNISPFRPRSLCWLLLLTQVILIGAYATPAAKAVVDHDILKRQGHRTLYRKFPETYLGRVEKGRYLLGFLSQGSEEAQKHNGGVSVSSPYQDYSDLERWGWSQSASRYPFDSNLFGDAPIEPNFYGNWAVFKDPVLPVVKTDNIAFSSLNDMPFQESRGGPLVEPSNAIYENIINPTYGAIIYDSNWSPQHMVTDRNKGNIPHLNALSDIVFFQWLQACQLDKVDPKKLKVAYRLTIITRSTWDTIDLALKNANHELAPGWENRKVFTMKEDEGAAILGTSHGAGIAWLLIQHKHALGTKTIAEVAVWKDVGSPFYCLRFTIKDA
;
A
#
# COMPACT_ATOMS: atom_id res chain seq x y z
N MET A 1 12.61 67.21 -52.61
CA MET A 1 13.76 67.68 -53.42
C MET A 1 15.00 66.96 -52.93
N LEU A 2 15.75 66.44 -53.90
CA LEU A 2 16.92 65.57 -53.75
C LEU A 2 18.19 66.35 -53.41
N ASN A 3 19.14 65.57 -52.86
CA ASN A 3 20.59 65.71 -52.91
C ASN A 3 21.27 66.77 -52.04
N ASN A 4 22.14 66.27 -51.14
CA ASN A 4 23.51 66.74 -51.08
C ASN A 4 24.46 65.60 -50.67
N ILE A 5 25.59 65.53 -51.37
CA ILE A 5 26.62 64.50 -51.33
C ILE A 5 27.96 65.15 -50.93
N SER A 6 28.71 64.43 -50.07
CA SER A 6 30.19 64.36 -49.92
C SER A 6 30.94 65.46 -49.13
N PRO A 7 32.21 65.26 -48.70
CA PRO A 7 33.11 64.10 -48.89
C PRO A 7 33.96 63.61 -47.66
N PHE A 8 34.55 62.40 -47.80
CA PHE A 8 35.92 61.90 -47.44
C PHE A 8 36.62 62.36 -46.13
N ARG A 9 37.45 61.61 -45.37
CA ARG A 9 38.09 60.25 -45.23
C ARG A 9 39.16 60.44 -44.09
N PRO A 10 40.10 59.52 -43.72
CA PRO A 10 40.10 58.06 -43.51
C PRO A 10 40.88 57.60 -42.24
N ARG A 11 40.96 56.27 -42.03
CA ARG A 11 42.01 55.40 -41.40
C ARG A 11 41.31 54.37 -40.48
N SER A 12 41.56 53.06 -40.52
CA SER A 12 42.62 52.24 -41.11
C SER A 12 42.11 50.82 -41.37
N LEU A 13 42.65 50.22 -42.43
CA LEU A 13 42.59 48.80 -42.82
C LEU A 13 43.24 47.89 -41.75
N CYS A 14 42.73 46.66 -41.56
CA CYS A 14 43.40 45.41 -42.00
C CYS A 14 42.75 44.12 -41.43
N TRP A 15 42.18 43.33 -42.36
CA TRP A 15 42.30 41.88 -42.56
C TRP A 15 42.05 40.82 -41.45
N LEU A 16 40.99 40.05 -41.70
CA LEU A 16 40.83 38.58 -41.55
C LEU A 16 42.09 37.75 -41.25
N LEU A 17 41.99 36.77 -40.32
CA LEU A 17 41.99 35.32 -40.64
C LEU A 17 41.83 34.42 -39.39
N LEU A 18 41.34 33.22 -39.66
CA LEU A 18 40.84 32.16 -38.78
C LEU A 18 41.90 31.35 -38.01
N LEU A 19 41.42 30.73 -36.92
CA LEU A 19 41.76 29.41 -36.36
C LEU A 19 43.20 29.16 -35.82
N THR A 20 43.32 28.93 -34.52
CA THR A 20 43.52 27.58 -33.94
C THR A 20 43.70 27.64 -32.41
N GLN A 21 42.97 26.75 -31.73
CA GLN A 21 43.28 26.03 -30.48
C GLN A 21 44.25 26.66 -29.44
N VAL A 22 43.75 26.93 -28.22
CA VAL A 22 44.03 26.15 -26.99
C VAL A 22 43.01 26.61 -25.94
N ILE A 23 41.97 25.80 -25.69
CA ILE A 23 41.18 25.92 -24.46
C ILE A 23 41.94 25.12 -23.41
N LEU A 24 42.54 25.83 -22.45
CA LEU A 24 43.01 25.23 -21.20
C LEU A 24 41.79 24.73 -20.42
N ILE A 25 41.46 23.45 -20.59
CA ILE A 25 40.58 22.72 -19.68
C ILE A 25 41.36 22.56 -18.38
N GLY A 26 41.15 23.49 -17.45
CA GLY A 26 41.46 23.27 -16.05
C GLY A 26 40.53 22.17 -15.55
N ALA A 27 41.02 20.93 -15.51
CA ALA A 27 40.37 19.83 -14.84
C ALA A 27 40.35 20.12 -13.34
N TYR A 28 39.30 20.81 -12.86
CA TYR A 28 38.90 20.66 -11.48
C TYR A 28 38.32 19.26 -11.36
N ALA A 29 39.13 18.36 -10.79
CA ALA A 29 38.64 17.09 -10.29
C ALA A 29 37.51 17.39 -9.31
N THR A 30 36.26 17.20 -9.76
CA THR A 30 35.14 17.01 -8.84
C THR A 30 35.55 15.87 -7.90
N PRO A 31 35.60 16.09 -6.57
CA PRO A 31 35.79 14.97 -5.68
C PRO A 31 34.66 14.00 -5.98
N ALA A 32 35.02 12.75 -6.28
CA ALA A 32 34.06 11.67 -6.45
C ALA A 32 33.05 11.81 -5.31
N ALA A 33 31.80 12.09 -5.67
CA ALA A 33 30.72 12.17 -4.71
C ALA A 33 30.76 10.83 -3.97
N LYS A 34 31.24 10.86 -2.72
CA LYS A 34 31.07 9.73 -1.81
C LYS A 34 29.60 9.40 -1.91
N ALA A 35 29.28 8.16 -2.30
CA ALA A 35 27.92 7.66 -2.24
C ALA A 35 27.39 8.02 -0.85
N VAL A 36 26.54 9.04 -0.79
CA VAL A 36 25.83 9.38 0.43
C VAL A 36 24.86 8.23 0.57
N VAL A 37 25.28 7.22 1.30
CA VAL A 37 24.40 6.17 1.77
C VAL A 37 23.36 6.92 2.60
N ASP A 38 22.18 7.12 2.00
CA ASP A 38 21.07 7.77 2.67
C ASP A 38 20.67 6.87 3.84
N HIS A 39 21.06 7.27 5.05
CA HIS A 39 20.76 6.54 6.27
C HIS A 39 19.24 6.36 6.46
N ASP A 40 18.40 7.20 5.85
CA ASP A 40 16.95 7.00 5.85
C ASP A 40 16.53 5.82 4.96
N ILE A 41 17.22 5.58 3.86
CA ILE A 41 16.94 4.43 2.98
C ILE A 41 17.29 3.12 3.68
N LEU A 42 18.43 3.05 4.38
CA LEU A 42 18.79 1.86 5.16
C LEU A 42 17.82 1.62 6.33
N LYS A 43 17.34 2.67 7.00
CA LYS A 43 16.27 2.55 8.02
C LYS A 43 14.94 2.07 7.44
N ARG A 44 14.60 2.46 6.20
CA ARG A 44 13.36 2.11 5.49
C ARG A 44 13.40 0.69 4.88
N GLN A 45 14.49 0.31 4.22
CA GLN A 45 14.70 -1.05 3.70
C GLN A 45 14.86 -2.09 4.83
N GLY A 46 15.37 -1.67 5.99
CA GLY A 46 15.54 -2.53 7.17
C GLY A 46 14.24 -2.95 7.85
N HIS A 47 13.16 -2.15 7.80
CA HIS A 47 11.98 -2.42 8.63
C HIS A 47 11.30 -3.76 8.34
N ARG A 48 11.33 -4.27 7.09
CA ARG A 48 10.68 -5.53 6.73
C ARG A 48 11.61 -6.74 6.71
N THR A 49 12.91 -6.54 6.48
CA THR A 49 13.92 -7.61 6.55
C THR A 49 14.23 -8.01 7.99
N LEU A 50 13.84 -7.20 8.97
CA LEU A 50 13.99 -7.46 10.41
C LEU A 50 12.89 -8.33 11.01
N TYR A 51 11.76 -8.54 10.32
CA TYR A 51 10.70 -9.41 10.84
C TYR A 51 11.03 -10.88 10.62
N ARG A 52 10.68 -11.69 11.62
CA ARG A 52 10.84 -13.15 11.58
C ARG A 52 10.15 -13.71 10.34
N LYS A 53 10.88 -14.55 9.58
CA LYS A 53 10.31 -15.34 8.48
C LYS A 53 9.66 -16.59 9.05
N PHE A 54 8.57 -17.01 8.41
CA PHE A 54 7.81 -18.19 8.78
C PHE A 54 7.67 -19.10 7.56
N PRO A 55 7.65 -20.43 7.74
CA PRO A 55 7.36 -21.36 6.65
C PRO A 55 5.99 -21.07 6.04
N GLU A 56 5.83 -21.40 4.75
CA GLU A 56 4.57 -21.29 4.02
C GLU A 56 3.62 -22.48 4.29
N THR A 57 3.90 -23.30 5.31
CA THR A 57 3.06 -24.41 5.76
C THR A 57 1.93 -23.91 6.67
N TYR A 58 0.89 -24.72 6.86
CA TYR A 58 -0.21 -24.37 7.79
C TYR A 58 0.31 -24.01 9.19
N LEU A 59 1.18 -24.83 9.78
CA LEU A 59 1.79 -24.52 11.08
C LEU A 59 2.64 -23.24 11.04
N GLY A 60 3.39 -23.00 9.97
CA GLY A 60 4.10 -21.74 9.79
C GLY A 60 3.16 -20.52 9.72
N ARG A 61 1.96 -20.70 9.18
CA ARG A 61 0.90 -19.66 9.24
C ARG A 61 0.34 -19.48 10.64
N VAL A 62 0.08 -20.55 11.38
CA VAL A 62 -0.33 -20.47 12.80
C VAL A 62 0.71 -19.67 13.60
N GLU A 63 1.99 -20.03 13.48
CA GLU A 63 3.09 -19.34 14.16
C GLU A 63 3.15 -17.86 13.79
N LYS A 64 3.04 -17.53 12.49
CA LYS A 64 3.02 -16.15 12.02
C LYS A 64 1.81 -15.37 12.55
N GLY A 65 0.63 -15.96 12.56
CA GLY A 65 -0.57 -15.35 13.13
C GLY A 65 -0.41 -15.03 14.61
N ARG A 66 0.08 -15.99 15.39
CA ARG A 66 0.38 -15.81 16.82
C ARG A 66 1.45 -14.74 17.06
N TYR A 67 2.48 -14.70 16.22
CA TYR A 67 3.49 -13.64 16.24
C TYR A 67 2.87 -12.26 16.03
N LEU A 68 2.01 -12.10 15.02
CA LEU A 68 1.32 -10.83 14.74
C LEU A 68 0.38 -10.41 15.88
N LEU A 69 -0.38 -11.35 16.46
CA LEU A 69 -1.24 -11.09 17.62
C LEU A 69 -0.45 -10.57 18.82
N GLY A 70 0.78 -11.04 18.99
CA GLY A 70 1.69 -10.56 20.03
C GLY A 70 2.00 -9.06 19.96
N PHE A 71 1.91 -8.43 18.79
CA PHE A 71 2.10 -6.97 18.63
C PHE A 71 0.80 -6.18 18.62
N LEU A 72 -0.29 -6.78 18.14
CA LEU A 72 -1.57 -6.08 17.96
C LEU A 72 -2.05 -5.45 19.28
N SER A 73 -2.07 -6.23 20.35
CA SER A 73 -2.55 -5.77 21.65
C SER A 73 -1.53 -4.94 22.48
N GLN A 74 -0.38 -4.60 21.91
CA GLN A 74 0.67 -3.83 22.59
C GLN A 74 0.67 -2.37 22.13
N GLY A 75 0.97 -1.43 23.04
CA GLY A 75 1.33 -0.06 22.66
C GLY A 75 2.62 -0.03 21.83
N SER A 76 2.92 1.11 21.21
CA SER A 76 4.08 1.24 20.30
C SER A 76 5.41 0.94 21.01
N GLU A 77 5.57 1.37 22.27
CA GLU A 77 6.78 1.14 23.05
C GLU A 77 6.94 -0.33 23.46
N GLU A 78 5.87 -0.98 23.89
CA GLU A 78 5.86 -2.40 24.23
C GLU A 78 6.15 -3.26 22.99
N ALA A 79 5.52 -2.92 21.86
CA ALA A 79 5.75 -3.60 20.59
C ALA A 79 7.20 -3.46 20.11
N GLN A 80 7.80 -2.28 20.28
CA GLN A 80 9.22 -2.07 19.99
C GLN A 80 10.13 -2.92 20.89
N LYS A 81 9.86 -2.98 22.21
CA LYS A 81 10.61 -3.83 23.13
C LYS A 81 10.50 -5.31 22.77
N HIS A 82 9.29 -5.76 22.43
CA HIS A 82 9.03 -7.11 21.93
C HIS A 82 9.80 -7.39 20.62
N ASN A 83 9.93 -6.40 19.75
CA ASN A 83 10.69 -6.48 18.50
C ASN A 83 12.20 -6.21 18.67
N GLY A 84 12.78 -6.55 19.83
CA GLY A 84 14.21 -6.42 20.07
C GLY A 84 14.74 -4.98 20.07
N GLY A 85 13.88 -4.02 20.40
CA GLY A 85 14.21 -2.59 20.42
C GLY A 85 14.06 -1.89 19.06
N VAL A 86 13.71 -2.62 18.00
CA VAL A 86 13.43 -2.05 16.67
C VAL A 86 11.98 -1.58 16.62
N SER A 87 11.74 -0.34 16.19
CA SER A 87 10.39 0.17 16.01
C SER A 87 9.55 -0.77 15.14
N VAL A 88 8.27 -0.92 15.48
CA VAL A 88 7.29 -1.56 14.59
C VAL A 88 6.54 -0.54 13.73
N SER A 89 6.72 0.76 14.00
CA SER A 89 6.01 1.83 13.30
C SER A 89 6.52 1.95 11.87
N SER A 90 5.61 2.16 10.92
CA SER A 90 6.02 2.41 9.54
C SER A 90 6.83 3.70 9.45
N PRO A 91 7.91 3.74 8.65
CA PRO A 91 8.59 4.98 8.35
C PRO A 91 7.78 5.90 7.42
N TYR A 92 6.67 5.41 6.86
CA TYR A 92 5.78 6.16 5.98
C TYR A 92 4.57 6.63 6.80
N GLN A 93 4.55 7.93 7.11
CA GLN A 93 3.48 8.58 7.85
C GLN A 93 3.00 9.87 7.18
N ASP A 94 3.70 10.31 6.12
CA ASP A 94 3.43 11.54 5.39
C ASP A 94 2.89 11.18 4.00
N TYR A 95 1.78 11.81 3.60
CA TYR A 95 1.14 11.57 2.30
C TYR A 95 2.07 11.88 1.13
N SER A 96 3.05 12.78 1.30
CA SER A 96 4.08 13.08 0.29
C SER A 96 5.01 11.90 -0.01
N ASP A 97 5.06 10.87 0.85
CA ASP A 97 5.79 9.63 0.54
C ASP A 97 5.14 8.87 -0.64
N LEU A 98 3.84 9.03 -0.91
CA LEU A 98 3.20 8.41 -2.08
C LEU A 98 3.87 8.89 -3.37
N GLU A 99 3.86 10.20 -3.62
CA GLU A 99 4.44 10.82 -4.81
C GLU A 99 5.95 10.53 -4.89
N ARG A 100 6.67 10.66 -3.77
CA ARG A 100 8.11 10.35 -3.69
C ARG A 100 8.44 8.95 -4.21
N TRP A 101 7.58 7.98 -3.92
CA TRP A 101 7.77 6.58 -4.28
C TRP A 101 6.97 6.16 -5.52
N GLY A 102 6.52 7.13 -6.31
CA GLY A 102 5.93 6.90 -7.62
C GLY A 102 4.46 6.47 -7.60
N TRP A 103 3.74 6.74 -6.51
CA TRP A 103 2.32 6.41 -6.38
C TRP A 103 1.42 7.60 -6.70
N SER A 104 0.56 7.44 -7.69
CA SER A 104 -0.63 8.28 -7.85
C SER A 104 -1.78 7.70 -7.03
N GLN A 105 -2.70 8.55 -6.58
CA GLN A 105 -3.89 8.13 -5.86
C GLN A 105 -5.11 8.92 -6.32
N SER A 106 -6.15 8.18 -6.72
CA SER A 106 -7.46 8.71 -7.08
C SER A 106 -8.53 8.20 -6.11
N ALA A 107 -9.67 8.91 -6.01
CA ALA A 107 -10.82 8.46 -5.24
C ALA A 107 -12.14 8.85 -5.88
N SER A 108 -13.16 7.98 -5.76
CA SER A 108 -14.53 8.25 -6.22
C SER A 108 -15.53 7.91 -5.14
N ARG A 109 -16.51 8.76 -4.88
CA ARG A 109 -17.63 8.45 -3.97
C ARG A 109 -18.70 7.69 -4.72
N TYR A 110 -19.40 6.77 -4.05
CA TYR A 110 -20.61 6.14 -4.61
C TYR A 110 -21.58 7.23 -5.16
N PRO A 111 -22.14 7.08 -6.38
CA PRO A 111 -22.19 5.89 -7.23
C PRO A 111 -20.97 5.64 -8.13
N PHE A 112 -19.86 6.34 -7.87
CA PHE A 112 -18.58 6.26 -8.57
C PHE A 112 -18.60 6.90 -9.96
N ASP A 113 -19.48 7.87 -10.16
CA ASP A 113 -19.63 8.62 -11.42
C ASP A 113 -18.66 9.81 -11.55
N SER A 114 -17.99 10.17 -10.46
CA SER A 114 -17.13 11.35 -10.38
C SER A 114 -15.94 11.09 -9.45
N ASN A 115 -14.77 11.59 -9.88
CA ASN A 115 -13.54 11.54 -9.08
C ASN A 115 -13.48 12.76 -8.16
N LEU A 116 -13.09 12.53 -6.90
CA LEU A 116 -12.97 13.54 -5.85
C LEU A 116 -11.71 14.41 -5.99
N PHE A 117 -10.74 14.01 -6.82
CA PHE A 117 -9.47 14.71 -7.05
C PHE A 117 -9.31 15.24 -8.49
N GLY A 118 -10.34 15.12 -9.33
CA GLY A 118 -10.38 15.74 -10.66
C GLY A 118 -9.96 14.84 -11.84
N ASP A 119 -9.59 13.59 -11.61
CA ASP A 119 -9.30 12.63 -12.71
C ASP A 119 -10.56 11.91 -13.21
N ALA A 120 -10.41 10.90 -14.08
CA ALA A 120 -11.51 10.03 -14.49
C ALA A 120 -12.10 9.26 -13.27
N PRO A 121 -13.40 8.93 -13.28
CA PRO A 121 -14.00 8.12 -12.22
C PRO A 121 -13.31 6.75 -12.12
N ILE A 122 -13.06 6.29 -10.90
CA ILE A 122 -12.69 4.91 -10.63
C ILE A 122 -13.97 4.07 -10.60
N GLU A 123 -14.11 3.16 -11.54
CA GLU A 123 -15.07 2.07 -11.42
C GLU A 123 -14.40 0.94 -10.63
N PRO A 124 -14.83 0.65 -9.38
CA PRO A 124 -14.27 -0.46 -8.65
C PRO A 124 -14.59 -1.77 -9.38
N ASN A 125 -13.71 -2.77 -9.27
CA ASN A 125 -13.98 -4.12 -9.75
C ASN A 125 -15.12 -4.82 -8.97
N PHE A 126 -15.66 -4.12 -7.96
CA PHE A 126 -16.83 -4.51 -7.22
C PHE A 126 -18.11 -4.62 -8.06
N TYR A 127 -18.57 -5.86 -8.27
CA TYR A 127 -19.91 -6.16 -8.82
C TYR A 127 -21.02 -6.03 -7.76
N GLY A 128 -21.23 -4.84 -7.20
CA GLY A 128 -22.49 -4.30 -6.67
C GLY A 128 -23.29 -5.01 -5.54
N ASN A 129 -23.14 -6.33 -5.31
CA ASN A 129 -24.07 -7.20 -4.58
C ASN A 129 -23.37 -8.17 -3.60
N TRP A 130 -22.20 -7.81 -3.06
CA TRP A 130 -21.52 -8.63 -2.07
C TRP A 130 -22.34 -8.75 -0.78
N ALA A 131 -22.26 -9.93 -0.17
CA ALA A 131 -23.01 -10.22 1.06
C ALA A 131 -22.57 -9.35 2.26
N VAL A 132 -21.41 -8.72 2.18
CA VAL A 132 -20.89 -7.75 3.17
C VAL A 132 -21.89 -6.66 3.55
N PHE A 133 -22.66 -6.14 2.60
CA PHE A 133 -23.65 -5.09 2.90
C PHE A 133 -24.89 -5.59 3.65
N LYS A 134 -24.96 -6.90 3.91
CA LYS A 134 -26.02 -7.54 4.70
C LYS A 134 -25.55 -7.87 6.12
N ASP A 135 -24.35 -7.47 6.54
CA ASP A 135 -23.87 -7.74 7.91
C ASP A 135 -24.64 -6.88 8.92
N PRO A 136 -25.50 -7.48 9.78
CA PRO A 136 -26.28 -6.70 10.74
C PRO A 136 -25.45 -6.26 11.95
N VAL A 137 -24.28 -6.87 12.17
CA VAL A 137 -23.41 -6.60 13.32
C VAL A 137 -22.36 -5.55 12.98
N LEU A 138 -21.81 -5.62 11.77
CA LEU A 138 -20.81 -4.70 11.24
C LEU A 138 -21.33 -4.10 9.93
N PRO A 139 -22.40 -3.27 9.99
CA PRO A 139 -23.05 -2.76 8.80
C PRO A 139 -22.10 -1.91 7.97
N VAL A 140 -22.24 -1.98 6.65
CA VAL A 140 -21.56 -1.09 5.70
C VAL A 140 -22.62 -0.56 4.73
N VAL A 141 -22.86 0.74 4.77
CA VAL A 141 -23.85 1.38 3.89
C VAL A 141 -23.19 1.81 2.59
N LYS A 142 -23.68 1.25 1.48
CA LYS A 142 -23.08 1.43 0.15
C LYS A 142 -22.96 2.89 -0.30
N THR A 143 -23.90 3.75 0.09
CA THR A 143 -23.90 5.18 -0.28
C THR A 143 -22.79 5.98 0.39
N ASP A 144 -22.19 5.45 1.46
CA ASP A 144 -21.11 6.10 2.20
C ASP A 144 -19.73 5.60 1.77
N ASN A 145 -19.68 4.76 0.73
CA ASN A 145 -18.44 4.19 0.23
C ASN A 145 -17.65 5.21 -0.60
N ILE A 146 -16.34 5.20 -0.37
CA ILE A 146 -15.35 5.88 -1.20
C ILE A 146 -14.42 4.82 -1.78
N ALA A 147 -14.39 4.68 -3.10
CA ALA A 147 -13.43 3.86 -3.79
C ALA A 147 -12.11 4.62 -3.92
N PHE A 148 -11.00 3.96 -3.64
CA PHE A 148 -9.65 4.47 -3.85
C PHE A 148 -8.92 3.57 -4.84
N SER A 149 -8.14 4.18 -5.72
CA SER A 149 -7.16 3.49 -6.56
C SER A 149 -5.80 4.15 -6.34
N SER A 150 -4.82 3.37 -5.87
CA SER A 150 -3.43 3.79 -5.78
C SER A 150 -2.62 3.02 -6.82
N LEU A 151 -2.03 3.73 -7.78
CA LEU A 151 -1.26 3.16 -8.88
C LEU A 151 0.20 3.54 -8.72
N ASN A 152 1.11 2.58 -8.79
CA ASN A 152 2.52 2.89 -8.90
C ASN A 152 2.86 3.09 -10.38
N ASP A 153 2.69 4.30 -10.89
CA ASP A 153 2.73 4.65 -12.31
C ASP A 153 3.62 5.86 -12.63
N MET A 154 4.17 6.52 -11.61
CA MET A 154 5.08 7.64 -11.77
C MET A 154 6.55 7.19 -11.64
N PRO A 155 7.46 7.67 -12.52
CA PRO A 155 8.89 7.47 -12.32
C PRO A 155 9.35 8.02 -10.97
N PHE A 156 10.24 7.30 -10.28
CA PHE A 156 10.71 7.68 -8.95
C PHE A 156 12.22 7.47 -8.80
N GLN A 157 12.83 8.02 -7.75
CA GLN A 157 14.25 7.79 -7.45
C GLN A 157 14.40 6.76 -6.33
N GLU A 158 15.19 5.70 -6.54
CA GLU A 158 15.49 4.72 -5.48
C GLU A 158 16.35 5.32 -4.37
N SER A 159 17.19 6.30 -4.72
CA SER A 159 18.02 7.08 -3.80
C SER A 159 17.95 8.56 -4.10
N ARG A 160 18.03 9.40 -3.06
CA ARG A 160 17.92 10.86 -3.20
C ARG A 160 19.00 11.38 -4.16
N GLY A 161 18.57 12.01 -5.25
CA GLY A 161 19.48 12.55 -6.28
C GLY A 161 19.98 11.50 -7.29
N GLY A 162 19.48 10.26 -7.22
CA GLY A 162 19.74 9.22 -8.21
C GLY A 162 18.94 9.41 -9.50
N PRO A 163 19.17 8.56 -10.53
CA PRO A 163 18.35 8.57 -11.73
C PRO A 163 16.90 8.17 -11.40
N LEU A 164 15.96 8.65 -12.23
CA LEU A 164 14.59 8.15 -12.21
C LEU A 164 14.57 6.72 -12.74
N VAL A 165 13.79 5.86 -12.09
CA VAL A 165 13.53 4.48 -12.48
C VAL A 165 12.09 4.29 -12.90
N GLU A 166 11.84 3.25 -13.70
CA GLU A 166 10.49 2.94 -14.15
C GLU A 166 9.61 2.39 -13.02
N PRO A 167 8.33 2.77 -12.97
CA PRO A 167 7.40 2.29 -11.96
C PRO A 167 7.04 0.81 -12.14
N SER A 168 6.58 0.17 -11.06
CA SER A 168 6.16 -1.23 -11.05
C SER A 168 4.81 -1.50 -11.73
N ASN A 169 3.97 -0.46 -11.89
CA ASN A 169 2.57 -0.58 -12.29
C ASN A 169 1.70 -1.41 -11.32
N ALA A 170 2.08 -1.45 -10.04
CA ALA A 170 1.27 -1.98 -8.96
C ALA A 170 -0.05 -1.24 -8.80
N ILE A 171 -1.07 -1.96 -8.32
CA ILE A 171 -2.43 -1.44 -8.15
C ILE A 171 -2.94 -1.84 -6.77
N TYR A 172 -3.43 -0.87 -6.01
CA TYR A 172 -4.17 -1.11 -4.77
C TYR A 172 -5.51 -0.37 -4.79
N GLU A 173 -6.54 -1.11 -5.17
CA GLU A 173 -7.92 -0.64 -5.23
C GLU A 173 -8.73 -1.18 -4.05
N ASN A 174 -9.33 -0.29 -3.29
CA ASN A 174 -10.09 -0.64 -2.10
C ASN A 174 -11.30 0.29 -1.95
N ILE A 175 -12.32 -0.20 -1.26
CA ILE A 175 -13.49 0.59 -0.86
C ILE A 175 -13.36 0.89 0.63
N ILE A 176 -13.43 2.17 0.96
CA ILE A 176 -13.32 2.67 2.33
C ILE A 176 -14.68 3.23 2.75
N ASN A 177 -15.12 2.87 3.96
CA ASN A 177 -16.32 3.40 4.58
C ASN A 177 -15.99 3.89 6.01
N PRO A 178 -15.56 5.16 6.15
CA PRO A 178 -15.18 5.73 7.43
C PRO A 178 -16.32 5.74 8.45
N THR A 179 -17.53 6.14 8.01
CA THR A 179 -18.73 6.24 8.86
C THR A 179 -19.00 4.95 9.63
N TYR A 180 -18.83 3.81 8.97
CA TYR A 180 -19.05 2.50 9.55
C TYR A 180 -17.77 1.79 10.04
N GLY A 181 -16.60 2.41 9.90
CA GLY A 181 -15.36 1.82 10.36
C GLY A 181 -14.90 0.63 9.53
N ALA A 182 -15.16 0.63 8.22
CA ALA A 182 -14.93 -0.52 7.36
C ALA A 182 -13.94 -0.24 6.22
N ILE A 183 -13.10 -1.23 5.95
CA ILE A 183 -12.26 -1.31 4.75
C ILE A 183 -12.64 -2.59 4.01
N ILE A 184 -12.95 -2.47 2.72
CA ILE A 184 -13.18 -3.60 1.83
C ILE A 184 -12.06 -3.60 0.80
N TYR A 185 -11.25 -4.64 0.84
CA TYR A 185 -10.16 -4.82 -0.10
C TYR A 185 -10.67 -5.54 -1.34
N ASP A 186 -10.42 -4.91 -2.49
CA ASP A 186 -10.93 -5.34 -3.80
C ASP A 186 -9.80 -5.92 -4.66
N SER A 187 -9.15 -5.09 -5.49
CA SER A 187 -8.09 -5.51 -6.41
C SER A 187 -6.72 -5.03 -5.92
N ASN A 188 -5.87 -5.94 -5.45
CA ASN A 188 -4.59 -5.59 -4.84
C ASN A 188 -3.43 -6.40 -5.45
N TRP A 189 -2.71 -5.77 -6.38
CA TRP A 189 -1.56 -6.33 -7.07
C TRP A 189 -0.28 -5.63 -6.62
N SER A 190 0.56 -6.34 -5.87
CA SER A 190 1.76 -5.74 -5.29
C SER A 190 2.84 -5.42 -6.32
N PRO A 191 3.76 -4.48 -6.03
CA PRO A 191 4.93 -4.24 -6.88
C PRO A 191 5.73 -5.51 -7.19
N GLN A 192 5.94 -6.37 -6.20
CA GLN A 192 6.63 -7.64 -6.41
C GLN A 192 5.91 -8.52 -7.44
N HIS A 193 4.57 -8.60 -7.36
CA HIS A 193 3.79 -9.39 -8.29
C HIS A 193 3.87 -8.81 -9.69
N MET A 194 3.61 -7.51 -9.86
CA MET A 194 3.59 -6.87 -11.18
C MET A 194 4.94 -6.90 -11.88
N VAL A 195 6.03 -6.65 -11.15
CA VAL A 195 7.38 -6.71 -11.72
C VAL A 195 7.74 -8.14 -12.13
N THR A 196 7.34 -9.15 -11.33
CA THR A 196 7.59 -10.56 -11.67
C THR A 196 6.77 -11.00 -12.88
N ASP A 197 5.47 -10.68 -12.92
CA ASP A 197 4.55 -11.07 -13.98
C ASP A 197 4.91 -10.43 -15.32
N ARG A 198 5.25 -9.14 -15.32
CA ARG A 198 5.56 -8.37 -16.53
C ARG A 198 7.03 -8.38 -16.91
N ASN A 199 7.90 -8.87 -16.02
CA ASN A 199 9.36 -8.79 -16.14
C ASN A 199 9.85 -7.35 -16.46
N LYS A 200 9.22 -6.35 -15.83
CA LYS A 200 9.46 -4.92 -16.09
C LYS A 200 9.15 -4.06 -14.86
N GLY A 201 9.91 -2.97 -14.69
CA GLY A 201 9.68 -1.94 -13.67
C GLY A 201 10.46 -2.19 -12.38
N ASN A 202 10.48 -1.19 -11.51
CA ASN A 202 11.22 -1.25 -10.24
C ASN A 202 10.26 -1.29 -9.05
N ILE A 203 10.66 -2.00 -7.99
CA ILE A 203 9.90 -2.11 -6.76
C ILE A 203 10.20 -0.88 -5.89
N PRO A 204 9.24 0.02 -5.61
CA PRO A 204 9.46 1.14 -4.70
C PRO A 204 9.70 0.67 -3.27
N HIS A 205 10.32 1.50 -2.44
CA HIS A 205 10.46 1.19 -1.01
C HIS A 205 9.11 1.21 -0.28
N LEU A 206 8.21 2.13 -0.66
CA LEU A 206 6.80 2.10 -0.26
C LEU A 206 6.07 1.08 -1.14
N ASN A 207 6.15 -0.20 -0.80
CA ASN A 207 5.54 -1.31 -1.58
C ASN A 207 4.52 -2.13 -0.77
N ALA A 208 4.14 -1.61 0.38
CA ALA A 208 3.30 -2.29 1.34
C ALA A 208 1.83 -1.96 1.13
N LEU A 209 0.99 -2.99 0.99
CA LEU A 209 -0.46 -2.80 1.07
C LEU A 209 -0.88 -2.12 2.38
N SER A 210 -0.23 -2.44 3.51
CA SER A 210 -0.54 -1.83 4.82
C SER A 210 -0.35 -0.31 4.81
N ASP A 211 0.77 0.17 4.27
CA ASP A 211 1.07 1.61 4.21
C ASP A 211 0.17 2.35 3.21
N ILE A 212 -0.10 1.73 2.04
CA ILE A 212 -0.97 2.36 1.03
C ILE A 212 -2.41 2.47 1.55
N VAL A 213 -2.96 1.39 2.12
CA VAL A 213 -4.32 1.43 2.68
C VAL A 213 -4.41 2.33 3.91
N PHE A 214 -3.32 2.50 4.66
CA PHE A 214 -3.28 3.51 5.72
C PHE A 214 -3.57 4.92 5.17
N PHE A 215 -2.91 5.31 4.08
CA PHE A 215 -3.16 6.61 3.45
C PHE A 215 -4.58 6.72 2.88
N GLN A 216 -5.11 5.67 2.25
CA GLN A 216 -6.50 5.63 1.79
C GLN A 216 -7.49 5.80 2.96
N TRP A 217 -7.25 5.13 4.08
CA TRP A 217 -8.07 5.24 5.30
C TRP A 217 -8.04 6.63 5.90
N LEU A 218 -6.86 7.23 6.06
CA LEU A 218 -6.72 8.59 6.59
C LEU A 218 -7.41 9.62 5.71
N GLN A 219 -7.22 9.52 4.39
CA GLN A 219 -7.83 10.43 3.43
C GLN A 219 -9.36 10.32 3.48
N ALA A 220 -9.90 9.11 3.54
CA ALA A 220 -11.34 8.88 3.67
C ALA A 220 -11.88 9.45 4.99
N CYS A 221 -11.19 9.20 6.10
CA CYS A 221 -11.54 9.76 7.41
C CYS A 221 -11.55 11.30 7.40
N GLN A 222 -10.58 11.92 6.72
CA GLN A 222 -10.54 13.37 6.56
C GLN A 222 -11.73 13.90 5.74
N LEU A 223 -12.04 13.25 4.61
CA LEU A 223 -13.17 13.61 3.74
C LEU A 223 -14.52 13.55 4.48
N ASP A 224 -14.72 12.50 5.29
CA ASP A 224 -15.97 12.28 6.03
C ASP A 224 -15.95 12.85 7.46
N LYS A 225 -14.85 13.51 7.88
CA LYS A 225 -14.64 14.07 9.23
C LYS A 225 -14.83 13.03 10.34
N VAL A 226 -14.30 11.83 10.13
CA VAL A 226 -14.35 10.69 11.06
C VAL A 226 -12.98 10.53 11.75
N ASP A 227 -12.99 10.16 13.03
CA ASP A 227 -11.75 9.80 13.74
C ASP A 227 -11.16 8.49 13.15
N PRO A 228 -9.89 8.48 12.68
CA PRO A 228 -9.23 7.28 12.16
C PRO A 228 -9.20 6.09 13.12
N LYS A 229 -9.36 6.32 14.43
CA LYS A 229 -9.45 5.25 15.45
C LYS A 229 -10.75 4.47 15.38
N LYS A 230 -11.74 4.87 14.57
CA LYS A 230 -13.03 4.18 14.46
C LYS A 230 -13.02 2.95 13.54
N LEU A 231 -11.87 2.52 13.04
CA LEU A 231 -11.74 1.28 12.26
C LEU A 231 -12.17 0.05 13.09
N LYS A 232 -13.10 -0.74 12.55
CA LYS A 232 -13.79 -1.87 13.21
C LYS A 232 -13.77 -3.16 12.40
N VAL A 233 -13.64 -3.08 11.08
CA VAL A 233 -13.74 -4.28 10.23
C VAL A 233 -12.94 -4.14 8.95
N ALA A 234 -12.34 -5.25 8.53
CA ALA A 234 -11.67 -5.38 7.24
C ALA A 234 -12.21 -6.60 6.50
N TYR A 235 -12.66 -6.40 5.26
CA TYR A 235 -13.17 -7.44 4.38
C TYR A 235 -12.14 -7.73 3.28
N ARG A 236 -11.81 -8.99 3.05
CA ARG A 236 -11.04 -9.45 1.88
C ARG A 236 -12.00 -10.21 0.97
N LEU A 237 -12.25 -9.71 -0.22
CA LEU A 237 -13.23 -10.31 -1.12
C LEU A 237 -12.52 -10.90 -2.33
N THR A 238 -13.14 -11.93 -2.93
CA THR A 238 -12.64 -12.57 -4.16
C THR A 238 -11.16 -12.95 -4.07
N ILE A 239 -10.77 -13.62 -2.99
CA ILE A 239 -9.37 -14.03 -2.81
C ILE A 239 -9.01 -15.02 -3.92
N ILE A 240 -7.97 -14.74 -4.70
CA ILE A 240 -7.49 -15.61 -5.78
C ILE A 240 -6.15 -16.30 -5.46
N THR A 241 -5.46 -15.89 -4.40
CA THR A 241 -4.13 -16.42 -4.06
C THR A 241 -4.21 -17.84 -3.52
N ARG A 242 -3.61 -18.78 -4.27
CA ARG A 242 -3.65 -20.21 -3.98
C ARG A 242 -3.16 -20.58 -2.57
N SER A 243 -2.04 -20.03 -2.11
CA SER A 243 -1.52 -20.35 -0.77
C SER A 243 -2.45 -19.89 0.37
N THR A 244 -3.27 -18.86 0.13
CA THR A 244 -4.30 -18.44 1.08
C THR A 244 -5.47 -19.42 1.06
N TRP A 245 -5.88 -19.91 -0.13
CA TRP A 245 -6.90 -20.96 -0.25
C TRP A 245 -6.50 -22.23 0.48
N ASP A 246 -5.29 -22.74 0.23
CA ASP A 246 -4.84 -23.98 0.86
C ASP A 246 -4.84 -23.86 2.40
N THR A 247 -4.53 -22.67 2.93
CA THR A 247 -4.62 -22.37 4.37
C THR A 247 -6.06 -22.38 4.87
N ILE A 248 -6.99 -21.75 4.13
CA ILE A 248 -8.41 -21.70 4.47
C ILE A 248 -9.05 -23.09 4.38
N ASP A 249 -8.74 -23.87 3.34
CA ASP A 249 -9.23 -25.23 3.15
C ASP A 249 -8.82 -26.13 4.33
N LEU A 250 -7.55 -26.03 4.75
CA LEU A 250 -7.06 -26.77 5.92
C LEU A 250 -7.72 -26.30 7.22
N ALA A 251 -7.92 -24.99 7.40
CA ALA A 251 -8.61 -24.45 8.57
C ALA A 251 -10.08 -24.95 8.66
N LEU A 252 -10.80 -24.93 7.53
CA LEU A 252 -12.16 -25.46 7.45
C LEU A 252 -12.19 -26.97 7.73
N LYS A 253 -11.28 -27.73 7.12
CA LYS A 253 -11.17 -29.19 7.32
C LYS A 253 -10.90 -29.56 8.79
N ASN A 254 -9.97 -28.87 9.44
CA ASN A 254 -9.67 -29.09 10.87
C ASN A 254 -10.89 -28.82 11.76
N ALA A 255 -11.75 -27.90 11.33
CA ALA A 255 -13.00 -27.57 11.99
C ALA A 255 -14.19 -28.45 11.56
N ASN A 256 -13.94 -29.56 10.87
CA ASN A 256 -14.94 -30.49 10.33
C ASN A 256 -15.92 -29.85 9.33
N HIS A 257 -15.45 -28.89 8.55
CA HIS A 257 -16.18 -28.33 7.41
C HIS A 257 -15.57 -28.83 6.09
N GLU A 258 -16.30 -29.67 5.37
CA GLU A 258 -15.86 -30.20 4.07
C GLU A 258 -16.03 -29.20 2.93
N LEU A 259 -17.00 -28.28 3.06
CA LEU A 259 -17.31 -27.26 2.07
C LEU A 259 -17.26 -25.87 2.71
N ALA A 260 -16.82 -24.91 1.91
CA ALA A 260 -16.89 -23.50 2.28
C ALA A 260 -18.36 -23.07 2.46
N PRO A 261 -18.72 -22.48 3.61
CA PRO A 261 -20.09 -22.04 3.83
C PRO A 261 -20.43 -20.80 3.00
N GLY A 262 -21.72 -20.61 2.73
CA GLY A 262 -22.25 -19.32 2.26
C GLY A 262 -22.34 -18.28 3.37
N TRP A 263 -22.60 -17.02 3.02
CA TRP A 263 -22.64 -15.88 3.95
C TRP A 263 -23.45 -16.10 5.24
N GLU A 264 -24.68 -16.61 5.10
CA GLU A 264 -25.60 -16.83 6.24
C GLU A 264 -25.04 -17.83 7.25
N ASN A 265 -24.26 -18.81 6.79
CA ASN A 265 -23.67 -19.88 7.61
C ASN A 265 -22.15 -19.77 7.72
N ARG A 266 -21.59 -18.57 7.48
CA ARG A 266 -20.14 -18.33 7.44
C ARG A 266 -19.44 -18.88 8.68
N LYS A 267 -18.27 -19.50 8.48
CA LYS A 267 -17.51 -20.08 9.58
C LYS A 267 -16.69 -18.99 10.25
N VAL A 268 -16.88 -18.81 11.55
CA VAL A 268 -16.10 -17.87 12.35
C VAL A 268 -15.04 -18.64 13.14
N PHE A 269 -13.81 -18.16 13.07
CA PHE A 269 -12.69 -18.62 13.88
C PHE A 269 -12.20 -17.50 14.77
N THR A 270 -12.03 -17.77 16.06
CA THR A 270 -11.44 -16.80 16.98
C THR A 270 -9.92 -16.76 16.79
N MET A 271 -9.28 -15.63 17.08
CA MET A 271 -7.81 -15.54 16.97
C MET A 271 -7.05 -16.39 18.01
N LYS A 272 -7.77 -17.03 18.94
CA LYS A 272 -7.20 -18.00 19.90
C LYS A 272 -7.08 -19.41 19.31
N GLU A 273 -7.84 -19.70 18.27
CA GLU A 273 -7.82 -20.98 17.55
C GLU A 273 -6.67 -20.99 16.54
N ASP A 274 -6.14 -22.18 16.25
CA ASP A 274 -5.08 -22.34 15.25
C ASP A 274 -5.59 -21.95 13.86
N GLU A 275 -6.85 -22.23 13.54
CA GLU A 275 -7.52 -21.85 12.31
C GLU A 275 -7.53 -20.33 12.11
N GLY A 276 -7.95 -19.59 13.14
CA GLY A 276 -7.97 -18.13 13.12
C GLY A 276 -6.56 -17.55 12.97
N ALA A 277 -5.60 -18.05 13.74
CA ALA A 277 -4.21 -17.64 13.64
C ALA A 277 -3.58 -17.99 12.27
N ALA A 278 -3.87 -19.16 11.71
CA ALA A 278 -3.39 -19.57 10.40
C ALA A 278 -3.88 -18.61 9.31
N ILE A 279 -5.19 -18.31 9.30
CA ILE A 279 -5.76 -17.36 8.34
C ILE A 279 -5.16 -15.96 8.53
N LEU A 280 -4.95 -15.51 9.76
CA LEU A 280 -4.26 -14.26 10.05
C LEU A 280 -2.80 -14.26 9.53
N GLY A 281 -2.11 -15.39 9.57
CA GLY A 281 -0.74 -15.55 9.08
C GLY A 281 -0.58 -15.49 7.55
N THR A 282 -1.67 -15.63 6.79
CA THR A 282 -1.66 -15.50 5.33
C THR A 282 -1.26 -14.09 4.89
N SER A 283 -0.94 -13.88 3.61
CA SER A 283 -0.69 -12.53 3.07
C SER A 283 -1.90 -11.60 3.27
N HIS A 284 -3.11 -12.15 3.17
CA HIS A 284 -4.36 -11.42 3.33
C HIS A 284 -4.57 -10.98 4.78
N GLY A 285 -4.47 -11.89 5.74
CA GLY A 285 -4.57 -11.54 7.16
C GLY A 285 -3.43 -10.63 7.64
N ALA A 286 -2.19 -10.96 7.25
CA ALA A 286 -1.02 -10.24 7.71
C ALA A 286 -0.99 -8.78 7.21
N GLY A 287 -1.50 -8.50 6.01
CA GLY A 287 -1.61 -7.12 5.52
C GLY A 287 -2.48 -6.24 6.41
N ILE A 288 -3.57 -6.80 6.97
CA ILE A 288 -4.45 -6.08 7.91
C ILE A 288 -3.76 -5.95 9.27
N ALA A 289 -3.11 -7.02 9.75
CA ALA A 289 -2.36 -6.96 11.01
C ALA A 289 -1.26 -5.88 10.95
N TRP A 290 -0.50 -5.82 9.86
CA TRP A 290 0.56 -4.83 9.69
C TRP A 290 0.01 -3.41 9.59
N LEU A 291 -1.13 -3.17 8.95
CA LEU A 291 -1.81 -1.86 8.99
C LEU A 291 -2.02 -1.41 10.45
N LEU A 292 -2.57 -2.29 11.29
CA LEU A 292 -2.85 -1.98 12.70
C LEU A 292 -1.58 -1.86 13.55
N ILE A 293 -0.58 -2.70 13.31
CA ILE A 293 0.68 -2.72 14.07
C ILE A 293 1.53 -1.49 13.75
N GLN A 294 1.65 -1.12 12.47
CA GLN A 294 2.60 -0.11 12.01
C GLN A 294 2.07 1.33 12.14
N HIS A 295 0.76 1.51 12.29
CA HIS A 295 0.11 2.83 12.33
C HIS A 295 -0.69 3.08 13.63
N LYS A 296 -0.28 2.46 14.74
CA LYS A 296 -0.92 2.58 16.06
C LYS A 296 -1.15 4.02 16.52
N HIS A 297 -0.24 4.94 16.19
CA HIS A 297 -0.39 6.35 16.57
C HIS A 297 -1.69 6.96 16.04
N ALA A 298 -2.02 6.68 14.78
CA ALA A 298 -3.23 7.18 14.14
C ALA A 298 -4.46 6.29 14.37
N LEU A 299 -4.28 4.97 14.37
CA LEU A 299 -5.37 4.00 14.46
C LEU A 299 -5.76 3.62 15.90
N GLY A 300 -4.94 3.98 16.88
CA GLY A 300 -5.02 3.47 18.25
C GLY A 300 -4.48 2.04 18.36
N THR A 301 -4.39 1.55 19.60
CA THR A 301 -4.00 0.16 19.86
C THR A 301 -5.21 -0.74 19.57
N LYS A 302 -5.08 -1.57 18.53
CA LYS A 302 -6.15 -2.44 18.04
C LYS A 302 -5.74 -3.90 18.09
N THR A 303 -6.72 -4.77 18.30
CA THR A 303 -6.58 -6.22 18.12
C THR A 303 -7.56 -6.75 17.09
N ILE A 304 -7.30 -7.97 16.60
CA ILE A 304 -8.21 -8.70 15.73
C ILE A 304 -8.82 -9.81 16.58
N ALA A 305 -10.15 -9.84 16.69
CA ALA A 305 -10.84 -10.78 17.57
C ALA A 305 -11.08 -12.14 16.89
N GLU A 306 -11.45 -12.09 15.62
CA GLU A 306 -11.93 -13.24 14.87
C GLU A 306 -11.84 -12.99 13.36
N VAL A 307 -11.95 -14.07 12.60
CA VAL A 307 -12.13 -14.05 11.16
C VAL A 307 -13.35 -14.90 10.76
N ALA A 308 -14.24 -14.33 9.96
CA ALA A 308 -15.31 -15.09 9.31
C ALA A 308 -14.89 -15.48 7.89
N VAL A 309 -15.20 -16.70 7.46
CA VAL A 309 -14.88 -17.28 6.16
C VAL A 309 -16.17 -17.69 5.45
N TRP A 310 -16.31 -17.31 4.17
CA TRP A 310 -17.41 -17.76 3.33
C TRP A 310 -17.03 -17.74 1.84
N LYS A 311 -17.95 -18.21 0.99
CA LYS A 311 -18.01 -17.92 -0.44
C LYS A 311 -19.34 -17.25 -0.77
N ASP A 312 -19.31 -16.26 -1.66
CA ASP A 312 -20.54 -15.67 -2.19
C ASP A 312 -21.23 -16.64 -3.16
N VAL A 313 -22.56 -16.52 -3.30
CA VAL A 313 -23.35 -17.40 -4.17
C VAL A 313 -22.85 -17.31 -5.61
N GLY A 314 -22.54 -18.45 -6.23
CA GLY A 314 -22.01 -18.51 -7.59
C GLY A 314 -20.54 -18.14 -7.73
N SER A 315 -19.85 -17.77 -6.65
CA SER A 315 -18.42 -17.48 -6.65
C SER A 315 -17.61 -18.68 -6.15
N PRO A 316 -16.57 -19.11 -6.87
CA PRO A 316 -15.64 -20.12 -6.37
C PRO A 316 -14.64 -19.55 -5.35
N PHE A 317 -14.57 -18.22 -5.20
CA PHE A 317 -13.54 -17.51 -4.44
C PHE A 317 -13.92 -17.35 -2.97
N TYR A 318 -12.93 -17.50 -2.10
CA TYR A 318 -13.08 -17.24 -0.67
C TYR A 318 -13.18 -15.74 -0.37
N CYS A 319 -13.97 -15.44 0.65
CA CYS A 319 -14.08 -14.12 1.26
C CYS A 319 -13.79 -14.23 2.76
N LEU A 320 -13.17 -13.18 3.33
CA LEU A 320 -12.85 -13.09 4.75
C LEU A 320 -13.36 -11.78 5.35
N ARG A 321 -13.75 -11.82 6.63
CA ARG A 321 -14.08 -10.64 7.44
C ARG A 321 -13.29 -10.72 8.73
N PHE A 322 -12.40 -9.76 8.95
CA PHE A 322 -11.65 -9.62 10.19
C PHE A 322 -12.34 -8.59 11.09
N THR A 323 -12.75 -9.01 12.28
CA THR A 323 -13.36 -8.12 13.28
C THR A 323 -12.26 -7.47 14.11
N ILE A 324 -12.19 -6.14 14.09
CA ILE A 324 -11.18 -5.33 14.76
C ILE A 324 -11.80 -4.70 16.02
N LYS A 325 -11.07 -4.73 17.13
CA LYS A 325 -11.48 -4.16 18.42
C LYS A 325 -10.36 -3.28 18.99
N ASP A 326 -10.71 -2.37 19.88
CA ASP A 326 -9.71 -1.79 20.79
C ASP A 326 -9.09 -2.89 21.64
N ALA A 327 -7.77 -2.78 21.88
CA ALA A 327 -7.00 -3.78 22.60
C ALA A 327 -7.02 -3.60 24.12
#